data_AF-A0A3M0BNN0-F1
#
_entry.id   AF-A0A3M0BNN0-F1
#
_cell.length_a   1.000
_cell.length_b   1.000
_cell.length_c   1.000
_cell.angle_alpha   90.00
_cell.angle_beta   90.00
_cell.angle_gamma   90.00
#
_symmetry.space_group_name_H-M   'P 1'
#
loop_
_entity.id
_entity.type
_entity.pdbx_description
1 polymer ?
#
loop_
_entity_poly.entity_id
_entity_poly.type
_entity_poly.pdbx_seq_one_letter_code
_entity_poly.pdbx_strand_id
1 'polypeptide(L)'
;MEKTPYATDFLWHQIELGYKEIRKQKYKKLIEKFLFNEEYRKKLEKKKDYRGRDYEGGMLEATASLVSLSLCIYDNYPEIDIDLLLTAFILYGFCSIFNKKECFEKIKEYEEVIPFLFKKQRKKPSIELTIFEQLIKFDNKVIVKLRR
;
A
#
# COMPACT_ATOMS: atom_id res chain seq x y z
N MET A 1 17.63 1.14 14.94
CA MET A 1 17.80 0.96 13.49
C MET A 1 17.37 2.23 12.80
N GLU A 2 18.25 2.86 12.04
CA GLU A 2 17.95 4.13 11.34
C GLU A 2 17.35 3.91 9.94
N LYS A 3 17.40 2.65 9.44
CA LYS A 3 16.82 2.20 8.15
C LYS A 3 16.19 0.81 8.26
N THR A 4 15.39 0.42 7.27
CA THR A 4 14.79 -0.92 7.15
C THR A 4 15.85 -2.03 7.19
N PRO A 5 15.58 -3.17 7.84
CA PRO A 5 16.51 -4.31 7.90
C PRO A 5 16.55 -5.09 6.58
N TYR A 6 15.57 -4.90 5.69
CA TYR A 6 15.43 -5.67 4.46
C TYR A 6 16.17 -5.00 3.31
N ALA A 7 16.59 -5.81 2.33
CA ALA A 7 17.12 -5.29 1.07
C ALA A 7 16.02 -4.52 0.31
N THR A 8 16.34 -3.32 -0.18
CA THR A 8 15.39 -2.48 -0.94
C THR A 8 14.82 -3.21 -2.15
N ASP A 9 15.66 -3.94 -2.89
CA ASP A 9 15.25 -4.71 -4.07
C ASP A 9 14.26 -5.82 -3.72
N PHE A 10 14.43 -6.45 -2.55
CA PHE A 10 13.50 -7.45 -2.06
C PHE A 10 12.12 -6.82 -1.78
N LEU A 11 12.07 -5.65 -1.16
CA LEU A 11 10.82 -4.95 -0.88
C LEU A 11 10.11 -4.52 -2.16
N TRP A 12 10.86 -4.00 -3.14
CA TRP A 12 10.32 -3.67 -4.44
C TRP A 12 9.79 -4.89 -5.18
N HIS A 13 10.51 -6.01 -5.12
CA HIS A 13 10.08 -7.26 -5.73
C HIS A 13 8.71 -7.70 -5.20
N GLN A 14 8.46 -7.60 -3.89
CA GLN A 14 7.14 -7.93 -3.31
C GLN A 14 6.02 -7.02 -3.85
N ILE A 15 6.28 -5.72 -3.97
CA ILE A 15 5.32 -4.76 -4.54
C ILE A 15 5.07 -5.06 -6.02
N GLU A 16 6.10 -5.41 -6.77
CA GLU A 16 6.02 -5.75 -8.19
C GLU A 16 5.29 -7.07 -8.44
N LEU A 17 5.40 -8.05 -7.53
CA LEU A 17 4.56 -9.25 -7.56
C LEU A 17 3.08 -8.90 -7.39
N GLY A 18 2.73 -8.07 -6.39
CA GLY A 18 1.37 -7.58 -6.22
C GLY A 18 0.87 -6.81 -7.46
N TYR A 19 1.71 -5.96 -8.06
CA TYR A 19 1.37 -5.27 -9.30
C TYR A 19 1.04 -6.23 -10.46
N LYS A 20 1.81 -7.32 -10.60
CA LYS A 20 1.59 -8.31 -11.66
C LYS A 20 0.23 -9.01 -11.53
N GLU A 21 -0.21 -9.27 -10.30
CA GLU A 21 -1.49 -9.90 -9.98
C GLU A 21 -2.71 -9.01 -10.28
N ILE A 22 -2.55 -7.69 -10.39
CA ILE A 22 -3.67 -6.80 -10.75
C ILE A 22 -4.13 -7.08 -12.18
N ARG A 23 -5.35 -7.58 -12.38
CA ARG A 23 -5.88 -7.95 -13.72
C ARG A 23 -6.57 -6.79 -14.42
N LYS A 24 -7.26 -5.92 -13.67
CA LYS A 24 -7.96 -4.73 -14.16
C LYS A 24 -6.97 -3.71 -14.72
N GLN A 25 -7.04 -3.52 -16.04
CA GLN A 25 -6.17 -2.61 -16.79
C GLN A 25 -6.22 -1.16 -16.29
N LYS A 26 -7.40 -0.68 -15.84
CA LYS A 26 -7.53 0.66 -15.26
C LYS A 26 -6.58 0.87 -14.07
N TYR A 27 -6.46 -0.12 -13.19
CA TYR A 27 -5.62 -0.02 -12.01
C TYR A 27 -4.14 -0.22 -12.34
N LYS A 28 -3.81 -1.10 -13.29
CA LYS A 28 -2.44 -1.22 -13.78
C LYS A 28 -1.92 0.13 -14.29
N LYS A 29 -2.67 0.76 -15.19
CA LYS A 29 -2.34 2.10 -15.72
C LYS A 29 -2.21 3.16 -14.63
N LEU A 30 -3.01 3.08 -13.57
CA LEU A 30 -2.88 3.98 -12.43
C LEU A 30 -1.57 3.74 -11.69
N ILE A 31 -1.28 2.49 -11.31
CA ILE A 31 -0.10 2.12 -10.53
C ILE A 31 1.20 2.40 -11.31
N GLU A 32 1.23 2.17 -12.62
CA GLU A 32 2.40 2.44 -13.47
C GLU A 32 2.89 3.89 -13.37
N LYS A 33 1.96 4.86 -13.24
CA LYS A 33 2.29 6.29 -13.05
C LYS A 33 3.10 6.54 -11.77
N PHE A 34 3.02 5.63 -10.81
CA PHE A 34 3.72 5.73 -9.52
C PHE A 34 4.91 4.78 -9.45
N LEU A 35 4.68 3.49 -9.71
CA LEU A 35 5.62 2.40 -9.47
C LEU A 35 6.88 2.48 -10.36
N PHE A 36 6.75 2.99 -11.58
CA PHE A 36 7.86 3.12 -12.52
C PHE A 36 8.44 4.54 -12.60
N ASN A 37 7.94 5.45 -11.75
CA ASN A 37 8.55 6.76 -11.60
C ASN A 37 9.72 6.68 -10.61
N GLU A 38 10.96 6.79 -11.11
CA GLU A 38 12.17 6.68 -10.29
C GLU A 38 12.22 7.69 -9.14
N GLU A 39 11.73 8.91 -9.36
CA GLU A 39 11.69 9.95 -8.32
C GLU A 39 10.79 9.53 -7.17
N TYR A 40 9.63 8.95 -7.49
CA TYR A 40 8.67 8.50 -6.48
C TYR A 40 9.18 7.27 -5.73
N ARG A 41 9.84 6.33 -6.42
CA ARG A 41 10.52 5.19 -5.78
C ARG A 41 11.56 5.67 -4.76
N LYS A 42 12.47 6.57 -5.17
CA LYS A 42 13.51 7.14 -4.28
C LYS A 42 12.91 7.89 -3.08
N LYS A 43 11.78 8.58 -3.27
CA LYS A 43 11.07 9.24 -2.16
C LYS A 43 10.44 8.22 -1.20
N LEU A 44 9.86 7.14 -1.71
CA LEU A 44 9.25 6.09 -0.89
C LEU A 44 10.30 5.29 -0.10
N GLU A 45 11.45 5.01 -0.70
CA GLU A 45 12.61 4.37 -0.05
C GLU A 45 13.09 5.15 1.18
N LYS A 46 12.95 6.47 1.18
CA LYS A 46 13.33 7.32 2.32
C LYS A 46 12.21 7.56 3.32
N LYS A 47 10.98 7.12 3.01
CA LYS A 47 9.80 7.47 3.79
C LYS A 47 9.67 6.59 5.04
N LYS A 48 9.56 7.23 6.20
CA LYS A 48 9.24 6.59 7.48
C LYS A 48 7.75 6.30 7.61
N ASP A 49 7.40 5.22 8.31
CA ASP A 49 6.03 4.94 8.76
C ASP A 49 5.94 5.05 10.29
N TYR A 50 5.48 6.20 10.76
CA TYR A 50 5.44 6.58 12.19
C TYR A 50 4.55 5.69 13.08
N ARG A 51 3.84 4.69 12.53
CA ARG A 51 2.95 3.80 13.29
C ARG A 51 3.64 2.58 13.89
N GLY A 52 4.83 2.24 13.39
CA GLY A 52 5.55 1.05 13.82
C GLY A 52 6.92 0.89 13.18
N ARG A 53 7.18 1.53 12.04
CA ARG A 53 8.44 1.52 11.31
C ARG A 53 9.00 2.93 11.14
N ASP A 54 9.29 3.57 12.27
CA ASP A 54 9.84 4.93 12.30
C ASP A 54 11.35 4.98 11.96
N TYR A 55 11.68 4.53 10.75
CA TYR A 55 13.02 4.56 10.18
C TYR A 55 12.95 4.74 8.66
N GLU A 56 14.08 5.05 8.04
CA GLU A 56 14.20 5.16 6.58
C GLU A 56 13.75 3.86 5.90
N GLY A 57 12.85 3.94 4.92
CA GLY A 57 12.28 2.78 4.23
C GLY A 57 11.13 2.08 4.97
N GLY A 58 10.72 2.59 6.13
CA GLY A 58 9.62 1.99 6.91
C GLY A 58 8.30 1.93 6.16
N MET A 59 8.00 2.93 5.32
CA MET A 59 6.76 2.92 4.53
C MET A 59 6.84 1.99 3.31
N LEU A 60 8.03 1.84 2.71
CA LEU A 60 8.27 0.86 1.67
C LEU A 60 8.06 -0.56 2.21
N GLU A 61 8.63 -0.85 3.37
CA GLU A 61 8.47 -2.13 4.07
C GLU A 61 7.00 -2.40 4.44
N ALA A 62 6.29 -1.40 4.97
CA ALA A 62 4.86 -1.52 5.26
C ALA A 62 4.05 -1.84 3.99
N THR A 63 4.36 -1.16 2.88
CA THR A 63 3.67 -1.38 1.60
C THR A 63 3.90 -2.79 1.08
N ALA A 64 5.15 -3.26 1.08
CA ALA A 64 5.50 -4.63 0.69
C ALA A 64 4.78 -5.67 1.56
N SER A 65 4.81 -5.52 2.89
CA SER A 65 4.12 -6.41 3.82
C SER A 65 2.62 -6.48 3.57
N LEU A 66 1.97 -5.33 3.41
CA LEU A 66 0.52 -5.26 3.18
C LEU A 66 0.11 -5.85 1.83
N VAL A 67 0.93 -5.67 0.78
CA VAL A 67 0.74 -6.34 -0.51
C VAL A 67 0.82 -7.85 -0.35
N SER A 68 1.87 -8.38 0.29
CA SER A 68 2.01 -9.82 0.51
C SER A 68 0.87 -10.40 1.35
N LEU A 69 0.46 -9.71 2.43
CA LEU A 69 -0.68 -10.12 3.26
C LEU A 69 -2.00 -10.15 2.47
N SER A 70 -2.18 -9.21 1.53
CA SER A 70 -3.38 -9.17 0.68
C SER A 70 -3.48 -10.38 -0.23
N LEU A 71 -2.35 -10.82 -0.80
CA LEU A 71 -2.28 -12.04 -1.60
C LEU A 71 -2.64 -13.27 -0.77
N CYS A 72 -2.09 -13.40 0.44
CA CYS A 72 -2.44 -14.51 1.33
C CYS A 72 -3.93 -14.54 1.72
N ILE A 73 -4.57 -13.37 1.89
CA ILE A 73 -6.01 -13.29 2.16
C ILE A 73 -6.81 -13.76 0.95
N TYR A 74 -6.42 -13.36 -0.26
CA TYR A 74 -7.12 -13.72 -1.48
C TYR A 74 -7.18 -15.24 -1.70
N ASP A 75 -6.11 -15.96 -1.36
CA ASP A 75 -6.08 -17.43 -1.44
C ASP A 75 -7.17 -18.10 -0.59
N ASN A 76 -7.67 -17.43 0.45
CA ASN A 76 -8.69 -17.95 1.35
C ASN A 76 -10.09 -17.37 1.09
N TYR A 77 -10.17 -16.23 0.39
CA TYR A 77 -11.40 -15.45 0.18
C TYR A 77 -11.40 -14.86 -1.24
N PRO A 78 -11.58 -15.69 -2.28
CA PRO A 78 -11.44 -15.28 -3.68
C PRO A 78 -12.52 -14.30 -4.16
N GLU A 79 -13.59 -14.09 -3.39
CA GLU A 79 -14.66 -13.15 -3.68
C GLU A 79 -14.25 -11.68 -3.46
N ILE A 80 -13.16 -11.45 -2.72
CA ILE A 80 -12.63 -10.10 -2.49
C ILE A 80 -12.09 -9.54 -3.81
N ASP A 81 -12.36 -8.27 -4.08
CA ASP A 81 -11.72 -7.54 -5.18
C ASP A 81 -10.24 -7.29 -4.89
N ILE A 82 -9.41 -8.32 -5.14
CA ILE A 82 -7.97 -8.28 -4.87
C ILE A 82 -7.26 -7.21 -5.69
N ASP A 83 -7.71 -6.97 -6.92
CA ASP A 83 -7.20 -5.91 -7.78
C ASP A 83 -7.34 -4.54 -7.10
N LEU A 84 -8.52 -4.26 -6.52
CA LEU A 84 -8.77 -3.02 -5.79
C LEU A 84 -7.94 -2.94 -4.51
N LEU A 85 -7.84 -4.05 -3.76
CA LEU A 85 -7.10 -4.09 -2.50
C LEU A 85 -5.58 -3.87 -2.69
N LEU A 86 -4.98 -4.56 -3.66
CA LEU A 86 -3.57 -4.39 -4.04
C LEU A 86 -3.31 -2.96 -4.52
N THR A 87 -4.19 -2.44 -5.39
CA THR A 87 -4.11 -1.05 -5.86
C THR A 87 -4.14 -0.06 -4.70
N ALA A 88 -5.06 -0.25 -3.76
CA ALA A 88 -5.19 0.60 -2.57
C ALA A 88 -3.93 0.56 -1.70
N PHE A 89 -3.31 -0.60 -1.48
CA PHE A 89 -2.10 -0.71 -0.68
C PHE A 89 -0.86 -0.11 -1.35
N ILE A 90 -0.68 -0.35 -2.65
CA ILE A 90 0.43 0.25 -3.40
C ILE A 90 0.29 1.78 -3.38
N LEU A 91 -0.91 2.30 -3.68
CA LEU A 91 -1.16 3.74 -3.62
C LEU A 91 -1.09 4.31 -2.21
N TYR A 92 -1.42 3.53 -1.19
CA TYR A 92 -1.26 3.96 0.19
C TYR A 92 0.20 4.23 0.56
N GLY A 93 1.12 3.40 0.06
CA GLY A 93 2.55 3.67 0.11
C GLY A 93 2.91 4.98 -0.59
N PHE A 94 2.61 5.07 -1.88
CA PHE A 94 3.00 6.23 -2.70
C PHE A 94 2.33 7.54 -2.25
N CYS A 95 1.05 7.55 -1.91
CA CYS A 95 0.36 8.77 -1.45
C CYS A 95 0.94 9.36 -0.17
N SER A 96 1.74 8.60 0.58
CA SER A 96 2.43 9.11 1.76
C SER A 96 3.60 10.06 1.43
N ILE A 97 4.10 10.06 0.19
CA ILE A 97 5.20 10.94 -0.25
C ILE A 97 4.69 12.28 -0.81
N PHE A 98 3.38 12.40 -0.99
CA PHE A 98 2.71 13.60 -1.48
C PHE A 98 1.92 14.27 -0.36
N ASN A 99 1.57 15.54 -0.56
CA ASN A 99 0.51 16.12 0.26
C ASN A 99 -0.87 15.60 -0.18
N LYS A 100 -1.90 15.81 0.65
CA LYS A 100 -3.25 15.28 0.40
C LYS A 100 -3.86 15.76 -0.92
N LYS A 101 -3.63 17.03 -1.30
CA LYS A 101 -4.16 17.61 -2.53
C LYS A 101 -3.49 16.99 -3.76
N GLU A 102 -2.17 16.88 -3.74
CA GLU A 102 -1.38 16.25 -4.80
C GLU A 102 -1.76 14.78 -5.01
N CYS A 103 -1.85 14.00 -3.94
CA CYS A 103 -2.30 12.61 -4.03
C CYS A 103 -3.71 12.53 -4.64
N PHE A 104 -4.65 13.36 -4.16
CA PHE A 104 -6.02 13.38 -4.67
C PHE A 104 -6.06 13.70 -6.17
N GLU A 105 -5.39 14.76 -6.63
CA GLU A 105 -5.38 15.13 -8.05
C GLU A 105 -4.86 14.02 -8.97
N LYS A 106 -3.90 13.21 -8.49
CA LYS A 106 -3.35 12.09 -9.26
C LYS A 106 -4.28 10.89 -9.37
N ILE A 107 -5.24 10.75 -8.45
CA ILE A 107 -6.11 9.56 -8.37
C ILE A 107 -7.59 9.87 -8.51
N LYS A 108 -8.00 11.13 -8.64
CA LYS A 108 -9.41 11.56 -8.58
C LYS A 108 -10.33 10.88 -9.60
N GLU A 109 -9.77 10.39 -10.70
CA GLU A 109 -10.49 9.63 -11.75
C GLU A 109 -10.81 8.18 -11.33
N TYR A 110 -10.30 7.72 -10.18
CA TYR A 110 -10.45 6.36 -9.65
C TYR A 110 -11.22 6.42 -8.34
N GLU A 111 -12.49 6.82 -8.43
CA GLU A 111 -13.36 7.10 -7.29
C GLU A 111 -13.41 5.98 -6.25
N GLU A 112 -13.34 4.72 -6.68
CA GLU A 112 -13.37 3.55 -5.82
C GLU A 112 -12.13 3.39 -4.92
N VAL A 113 -10.99 3.95 -5.32
CA VAL A 113 -9.74 3.90 -4.53
C VAL A 113 -9.74 4.99 -3.47
N ILE A 114 -10.42 6.10 -3.73
CA ILE A 114 -10.37 7.28 -2.87
C ILE A 114 -10.80 6.99 -1.42
N PRO A 115 -11.87 6.20 -1.15
CA PRO A 115 -12.25 5.81 0.21
C PRO A 115 -11.14 5.12 1.01
N PHE A 116 -10.25 4.37 0.36
CA PHE A 116 -9.15 3.69 1.06
C PHE A 116 -8.14 4.69 1.61
N LEU A 117 -7.84 5.72 0.81
CA LEU A 117 -6.79 6.71 1.09
C LEU A 117 -7.32 7.93 1.87
N PHE A 118 -8.60 8.27 1.71
CA PHE A 118 -9.22 9.46 2.28
C PHE A 118 -10.41 9.12 3.17
N LYS A 119 -10.15 9.02 4.49
CA LYS A 119 -11.14 8.61 5.50
C LYS A 119 -12.48 9.35 5.45
N LYS A 120 -12.49 10.66 5.13
CA LYS A 120 -13.71 11.48 5.09
C LYS A 120 -14.68 11.07 3.97
N GLN A 121 -14.22 10.31 2.97
CA GLN A 121 -15.01 9.89 1.82
C GLN A 121 -15.46 8.44 1.91
N ARG A 122 -15.24 7.78 3.06
CA ARG A 122 -15.62 6.39 3.28
C ARG A 122 -17.13 6.26 3.46
N LYS A 123 -17.75 5.42 2.64
CA LYS A 123 -19.07 4.86 2.89
C LYS A 123 -18.89 3.43 3.38
N LYS A 124 -19.24 3.15 4.64
CA LYS A 124 -19.26 1.80 5.22
C LYS A 124 -20.70 1.27 5.20
N PRO A 125 -20.91 -0.06 5.07
CA PRO A 125 -19.89 -1.12 5.02
C PRO A 125 -19.38 -1.41 3.58
N SER A 126 -18.08 -1.68 3.45
CA SER A 126 -17.46 -2.38 2.31
C SER A 126 -16.48 -3.41 2.87
N ILE A 127 -16.50 -4.61 2.30
CA ILE A 127 -15.66 -5.73 2.72
C ILE A 127 -14.19 -5.38 2.49
N GLU A 128 -13.84 -4.85 1.32
CA GLU A 128 -12.48 -4.44 0.96
C GLU A 128 -11.98 -3.33 1.88
N LEU A 129 -12.81 -2.33 2.18
CA LEU A 129 -12.44 -1.28 3.15
C LEU A 129 -12.20 -1.84 4.55
N THR A 130 -12.97 -2.86 4.94
CA THR A 130 -12.82 -3.53 6.23
C THR A 130 -11.51 -4.29 6.27
N ILE A 131 -11.24 -5.12 5.26
CA ILE A 131 -9.99 -5.89 5.14
C ILE A 131 -8.78 -4.95 5.12
N PHE A 132 -8.83 -3.89 4.31
CA PHE A 132 -7.76 -2.90 4.22
C PHE A 132 -7.40 -2.32 5.59
N GLU A 133 -8.41 -1.90 6.37
CA GLU A 133 -8.18 -1.37 7.72
C GLU A 133 -7.63 -2.42 8.69
N GLN A 134 -8.14 -3.65 8.62
CA GLN A 134 -7.71 -4.73 9.53
C GLN A 134 -6.30 -5.21 9.22
N LEU A 135 -5.92 -5.30 7.95
CA LEU A 135 -4.55 -5.63 7.54
C LEU A 135 -3.55 -4.59 8.04
N ILE A 136 -3.84 -3.29 7.92
CA ILE A 136 -2.99 -2.23 8.47
C ILE A 136 -2.83 -2.39 9.98
N LYS A 137 -3.93 -2.68 10.70
CA LYS A 137 -3.87 -2.86 12.15
C LYS A 137 -3.09 -4.11 12.53
N PHE A 138 -3.29 -5.21 11.81
CA PHE A 138 -2.62 -6.48 12.03
C PHE A 138 -1.12 -6.35 11.82
N ASP A 139 -0.70 -5.83 10.66
CA ASP A 139 0.70 -5.60 10.31
C ASP A 139 1.42 -4.73 11.36
N ASN A 140 0.79 -3.62 11.78
CA ASN A 140 1.34 -2.77 12.84
C ASN A 140 1.48 -3.50 14.19
N LYS A 141 0.47 -4.30 14.58
CA LYS A 141 0.53 -5.09 15.82
C LYS A 141 1.69 -6.09 15.80
N VAL A 142 1.90 -6.77 14.68
CA VAL A 142 3.01 -7.72 14.50
C VAL A 142 4.35 -7.00 14.67
N ILE A 143 4.57 -5.90 13.96
CA ILE A 143 5.84 -5.15 14.05
C ILE A 143 6.11 -4.60 15.45
N VAL A 144 5.09 -4.02 16.10
CA VAL A 144 5.25 -3.52 17.48
C VAL A 144 5.62 -4.64 18.44
N LYS A 145 5.11 -5.86 18.23
CA LYS A 145 5.43 -7.04 19.05
C LYS A 145 6.83 -7.57 18.78
N LEU A 146 7.29 -7.59 17.52
CA LEU A 146 8.63 -8.07 17.16
C LEU A 146 9.77 -7.15 17.63
N ARG A 147 9.47 -5.90 17.99
CA ARG A 147 10.45 -4.92 18.49
C ARG A 147 10.52 -4.80 20.00
N ARG A 148 9.65 -5.49 20.73
CA ARG A 148 9.71 -5.61 22.19
C ARG A 148 10.57 -6.81 22.53
#